data_AF-X0UXU8-F1
#
_entry.id   AF-X0UXU8-F1
#
_cell.length_a   1.000
_cell.length_b   1.000
_cell.length_c   1.000
_cell.angle_alpha   90.00
_cell.angle_beta   90.00
_cell.angle_gamma   90.00
#
_symmetry.space_group_name_H-M   'P 1'
#
loop_
_entity.id
_entity.type
_entity.pdbx_description
1 polymer ?
#
loop_
_entity_poly.entity_id
_entity_poly.type
_entity_poly.pdbx_seq_one_letter_code
_entity_poly.pdbx_strand_id
1 'polypeptide(L)'
;AIDSPCVDAGSDLAVALGLDRFTTRSDGVADAGQVDMGLHYPTNEGQHRLIVNVIGEHGTVEPSSGFYNKFAVVTLTATVDTGYRVRWVGTNDDLSSALTNTVTMYSDRIVTVIIEQPNTIKVPGDYLSIQGAIDAANDGDVIIVNKGRYRGAGLNIQGKAITITSANPDDPASVAETIIDCEGYVNSCVRFSSDTGPDTVLNGLTIANANWFAIDQEPPTDTGADSDDGSNVRGGAILIESGASPTIINCIIIDGIITAGNA
;
A
#
# COMPACT_ATOMS: atom_id res chain seq x y z
N ALA A 1 -23.70 -21.49 -4.35
CA ALA A 1 -24.32 -20.23 -3.89
C ALA A 1 -25.78 -20.27 -4.30
N ILE A 2 -26.71 -20.36 -3.35
CA ILE A 2 -28.15 -20.53 -3.62
C ILE A 2 -28.83 -19.15 -3.76
N ASP A 3 -28.10 -18.05 -3.49
CA ASP A 3 -28.63 -16.68 -3.41
C ASP A 3 -28.14 -15.75 -4.53
N SER A 4 -27.58 -16.28 -5.61
CA SER A 4 -27.13 -15.43 -6.73
C SER A 4 -28.33 -15.05 -7.61
N PRO A 5 -28.52 -13.76 -7.97
CA PRO A 5 -29.60 -13.34 -8.87
C PRO A 5 -29.46 -13.91 -10.29
N CYS A 6 -28.33 -14.56 -10.57
CA CYS A 6 -28.06 -15.23 -11.82
C CYS A 6 -28.50 -16.70 -11.83
N VAL A 7 -28.83 -17.30 -10.68
CA VAL A 7 -29.25 -18.72 -10.63
C VAL A 7 -30.66 -18.86 -11.18
N ASP A 8 -30.88 -19.82 -12.08
CA ASP A 8 -32.17 -20.07 -12.76
C ASP A 8 -32.76 -18.83 -13.46
N ALA A 9 -31.92 -17.85 -13.83
CA ALA A 9 -32.37 -16.54 -14.31
C ALA A 9 -32.44 -16.41 -15.83
N GLY A 10 -32.09 -17.48 -16.56
CA GLY A 10 -32.05 -17.48 -18.01
C GLY A 10 -33.41 -17.74 -18.67
N SER A 11 -33.40 -17.79 -20.01
CA SER A 11 -34.63 -17.73 -20.80
C SER A 11 -35.35 -19.07 -20.99
N ASP A 12 -34.69 -20.20 -20.73
CA ASP A 12 -35.24 -21.54 -20.96
C ASP A 12 -34.50 -22.59 -20.12
N LEU A 13 -34.89 -23.86 -20.23
CA LEU A 13 -34.21 -24.98 -19.58
C LEU A 13 -32.78 -25.19 -20.11
N ALA A 14 -31.84 -25.48 -19.22
CA ALA A 14 -30.44 -25.75 -19.57
C ALA A 14 -30.30 -26.86 -20.64
N VAL A 15 -31.10 -27.92 -20.54
CA VAL A 15 -31.12 -29.02 -21.52
C VAL A 15 -31.66 -28.59 -22.88
N ALA A 16 -32.63 -27.67 -22.93
CA ALA A 16 -33.21 -27.19 -24.18
C ALA A 16 -32.21 -26.31 -24.96
N LEU A 17 -31.34 -25.61 -24.23
CA LEU A 17 -30.29 -24.76 -24.79
C LEU A 17 -28.95 -25.49 -25.00
N GLY A 18 -28.86 -26.79 -24.65
CA GLY A 18 -27.64 -27.58 -24.75
C GLY A 18 -26.54 -27.19 -23.75
N LEU A 19 -26.93 -26.56 -22.64
CA LEU A 19 -26.06 -26.08 -21.57
C LEU A 19 -26.03 -27.00 -20.35
N ASP A 20 -26.76 -28.11 -20.38
CA ASP A 20 -26.82 -29.15 -19.34
C ASP A 20 -25.49 -29.90 -19.08
N ARG A 21 -24.46 -29.63 -19.90
CA ARG A 21 -23.09 -30.12 -19.72
C ARG A 21 -22.09 -29.04 -19.35
N PHE A 22 -22.55 -27.81 -19.23
CA PHE A 22 -21.78 -26.65 -18.86
C PHE A 22 -22.14 -26.23 -17.43
N THR A 23 -21.34 -25.37 -16.85
CA THR A 23 -21.57 -24.83 -15.52
C THR A 23 -21.15 -23.38 -15.46
N THR A 24 -21.81 -22.62 -14.60
CA THR A 24 -21.40 -21.28 -14.15
C THR A 24 -20.82 -21.33 -12.73
N ARG A 25 -20.87 -22.50 -12.09
CA ARG A 25 -20.58 -22.70 -10.66
C ARG A 25 -19.13 -23.11 -10.46
N SER A 26 -18.47 -22.48 -9.50
CA SER A 26 -17.09 -22.80 -9.10
C SER A 26 -16.90 -24.22 -8.53
N ASP A 27 -17.96 -24.89 -8.08
CA ASP A 27 -17.92 -26.28 -7.63
C ASP A 27 -18.05 -27.30 -8.78
N GLY A 28 -18.18 -26.84 -10.02
CA GLY A 28 -18.11 -27.67 -11.22
C GLY A 28 -19.39 -28.48 -11.51
N VAL A 29 -20.45 -28.28 -10.73
CA VAL A 29 -21.73 -28.99 -10.94
C VAL A 29 -22.43 -28.43 -12.18
N ALA A 30 -22.86 -29.32 -13.06
CA ALA A 30 -23.58 -28.95 -14.28
C ALA A 30 -24.81 -28.09 -13.99
N ASP A 31 -25.10 -27.19 -14.91
CA ASP A 31 -26.34 -26.44 -14.90
C ASP A 31 -27.53 -27.38 -15.13
N ALA A 32 -28.62 -27.15 -14.41
CA ALA A 32 -29.80 -28.00 -14.39
C ALA A 32 -31.04 -27.16 -14.06
N GLY A 33 -32.17 -27.51 -14.66
CA GLY A 33 -33.38 -26.69 -14.52
C GLY A 33 -33.36 -25.53 -15.50
N GLN A 34 -33.72 -24.33 -15.04
CA GLN A 34 -33.69 -23.13 -15.86
C GLN A 34 -32.22 -22.68 -15.96
N VAL A 35 -31.77 -22.31 -17.15
CA VAL A 35 -30.34 -22.01 -17.33
C VAL A 35 -29.92 -20.84 -16.44
N ASP A 36 -28.75 -20.94 -15.81
CA ASP A 36 -28.14 -19.85 -15.09
C ASP A 36 -27.70 -18.71 -16.04
N MET A 37 -27.54 -17.50 -15.53
CA MET A 37 -27.00 -16.37 -16.30
C MET A 37 -25.50 -16.18 -15.98
N GLY A 38 -24.65 -16.27 -16.99
CA GLY A 38 -23.21 -16.06 -16.81
C GLY A 38 -22.35 -16.82 -17.80
N LEU A 39 -21.04 -16.77 -17.60
CA LEU A 39 -20.08 -17.51 -18.41
C LEU A 39 -20.22 -19.01 -18.12
N HIS A 40 -20.78 -19.74 -19.08
CA HIS A 40 -20.82 -21.19 -19.08
C HIS A 40 -19.50 -21.77 -19.57
N TYR A 41 -18.95 -22.71 -18.81
CA TYR A 41 -17.79 -23.49 -19.22
C TYR A 41 -18.09 -24.99 -19.09
N PRO A 42 -17.50 -25.84 -19.95
CA PRO A 42 -17.78 -27.27 -19.90
C PRO A 42 -17.39 -27.86 -18.53
N THR A 43 -18.28 -28.67 -17.96
CA THR A 43 -18.03 -29.40 -16.70
C THR A 43 -16.85 -30.37 -16.79
N ASN A 44 -16.45 -30.73 -18.01
CA ASN A 44 -15.32 -31.61 -18.32
C ASN A 44 -14.03 -30.86 -18.70
N GLU A 45 -13.98 -29.52 -18.63
CA GLU A 45 -12.71 -28.79 -18.78
C GLU A 45 -11.74 -29.03 -17.62
N GLY A 46 -12.20 -29.72 -16.57
CA GLY A 46 -11.34 -30.40 -15.62
C GLY A 46 -10.87 -29.54 -14.45
N GLN A 47 -10.03 -30.16 -13.63
CA GLN A 47 -9.36 -29.51 -12.52
C GLN A 47 -7.98 -29.04 -12.95
N HIS A 48 -7.58 -27.87 -12.47
CA HIS A 48 -6.25 -27.33 -12.63
C HIS A 48 -5.42 -27.56 -11.39
N ARG A 49 -4.12 -27.81 -11.60
CA ARG A 49 -3.18 -28.02 -10.51
C ARG A 49 -2.70 -26.69 -9.96
N LEU A 50 -2.76 -26.53 -8.65
CA LEU A 50 -2.07 -25.50 -7.89
C LEU A 50 -0.81 -26.09 -7.27
N ILE A 51 0.32 -25.40 -7.40
CA ILE A 51 1.54 -25.63 -6.64
C ILE A 51 1.91 -24.34 -5.92
N VAL A 52 2.23 -24.45 -4.62
CA VAL A 52 2.76 -23.34 -3.84
C VAL A 52 4.21 -23.63 -3.46
N ASN A 53 5.12 -22.80 -3.94
CA ASN A 53 6.53 -22.82 -3.57
C ASN A 53 6.75 -21.82 -2.43
N VAL A 54 7.34 -22.27 -1.33
CA VAL A 54 7.72 -21.39 -0.21
C VAL A 54 9.22 -21.17 -0.26
N ILE A 55 9.65 -19.91 -0.22
CA ILE A 55 11.05 -19.50 -0.08
C ILE A 55 11.22 -18.91 1.32
N GLY A 56 12.15 -19.46 2.10
CA GLY A 56 12.36 -19.16 3.51
C GLY A 56 11.97 -20.34 4.41
N GLU A 57 12.48 -20.34 5.65
CA GLU A 57 12.30 -21.44 6.61
C GLU A 57 11.42 -21.07 7.82
N HIS A 58 10.91 -19.83 7.86
CA HIS A 58 10.24 -19.21 9.01
C HIS A 58 8.73 -19.15 8.87
N GLY A 59 8.15 -20.17 8.25
CA GLY A 59 6.71 -20.27 8.10
C GLY A 59 6.27 -21.32 7.09
N THR A 60 4.96 -21.41 6.92
CA THR A 60 4.28 -22.35 6.03
C THR A 60 3.14 -21.67 5.31
N VAL A 61 2.67 -22.28 4.23
CA VAL A 61 1.51 -21.81 3.47
C VAL A 61 0.61 -22.99 3.15
N GLU A 62 -0.68 -22.83 3.41
CA GLU A 62 -1.71 -23.81 3.08
C GLU A 62 -2.79 -23.21 2.17
N PRO A 63 -3.31 -23.97 1.19
CA PRO A 63 -2.84 -25.29 0.76
C PRO A 63 -1.48 -25.21 0.05
N SER A 64 -0.61 -26.19 0.29
CA SER A 64 0.71 -26.26 -0.38
C SER A 64 0.64 -26.77 -1.83
N SER A 65 -0.41 -27.52 -2.17
CA SER A 65 -0.76 -27.93 -3.54
C SER A 65 -2.19 -28.48 -3.60
N GLY A 66 -2.71 -28.71 -4.81
CA GLY A 66 -4.01 -29.37 -4.99
C GLY A 66 -4.53 -29.34 -6.42
N PHE A 67 -5.63 -30.04 -6.67
CA PHE A 67 -6.41 -29.94 -7.90
C PHE A 67 -7.73 -29.25 -7.60
N TYR A 68 -8.01 -28.20 -8.35
CA TYR A 68 -9.17 -27.33 -8.13
C TYR A 68 -9.93 -27.15 -9.42
N ASN A 69 -11.26 -27.08 -9.33
CA ASN A 69 -12.10 -26.86 -10.49
C ASN A 69 -11.72 -25.55 -11.20
N LYS A 70 -11.91 -25.53 -12.51
CA LYS A 70 -11.73 -24.31 -13.28
C LYS A 70 -12.55 -23.15 -12.69
N PHE A 71 -11.95 -21.98 -12.60
CA PHE A 71 -12.46 -20.75 -11.98
C PHE A 71 -12.76 -20.81 -10.48
N ALA A 72 -12.42 -21.91 -9.80
CA ALA A 72 -12.42 -21.92 -8.35
C ALA A 72 -11.44 -20.84 -7.82
N VAL A 73 -11.87 -20.13 -6.78
CA VAL A 73 -11.02 -19.17 -6.05
C VAL A 73 -10.48 -19.89 -4.83
N VAL A 74 -9.18 -20.18 -4.83
CA VAL A 74 -8.50 -20.84 -3.73
C VAL A 74 -7.94 -19.77 -2.80
N THR A 75 -8.27 -19.85 -1.51
CA THR A 75 -7.65 -18.99 -0.48
C THR A 75 -6.38 -19.65 0.03
N LEU A 76 -5.28 -18.92 -0.04
CA LEU A 76 -4.00 -19.28 0.55
C LEU A 76 -3.87 -18.59 1.91
N THR A 77 -3.37 -19.30 2.90
CA THR A 77 -3.09 -18.78 4.24
C THR A 77 -1.66 -19.10 4.62
N ALA A 78 -0.85 -18.07 4.84
CA ALA A 78 0.49 -18.16 5.37
C ALA A 78 0.48 -18.08 6.90
N THR A 79 1.31 -18.88 7.54
CA THR A 79 1.67 -18.74 8.95
C THR A 79 3.16 -18.46 9.01
N VAL A 80 3.57 -17.35 9.62
CA VAL A 80 4.97 -16.92 9.69
C VAL A 80 5.40 -16.71 11.14
N ASP A 81 6.69 -16.88 11.41
CA ASP A 81 7.29 -16.58 12.70
C ASP A 81 7.16 -15.08 13.04
N THR A 82 7.23 -14.75 14.33
CA THR A 82 7.18 -13.35 14.78
C THR A 82 8.32 -12.54 14.15
N GLY A 83 8.00 -11.39 13.56
CA GLY A 83 8.96 -10.50 12.90
C GLY A 83 9.22 -10.83 11.42
N TYR A 84 8.54 -11.83 10.85
CA TYR A 84 8.58 -12.13 9.42
C TYR A 84 7.33 -11.62 8.71
N ARG A 85 7.46 -11.41 7.40
CA ARG A 85 6.37 -11.04 6.49
C ARG A 85 6.32 -11.97 5.29
N VAL A 86 5.24 -11.87 4.53
CA VAL A 86 5.06 -12.58 3.26
C VAL A 86 5.13 -11.62 2.08
N ARG A 87 5.64 -12.14 0.96
CA ARG A 87 5.49 -11.53 -0.36
C ARG A 87 4.99 -12.56 -1.34
N TRP A 88 3.88 -12.24 -2.00
CA TRP A 88 3.18 -13.12 -2.92
C TRP A 88 3.63 -12.88 -4.36
N VAL A 89 3.72 -13.96 -5.13
CA VAL A 89 3.94 -13.92 -6.59
C VAL A 89 3.07 -14.98 -7.24
N GLY A 90 2.26 -14.58 -8.22
CA GLY A 90 1.35 -15.48 -8.95
C GLY A 90 -0.03 -15.64 -8.31
N THR A 91 -0.41 -14.76 -7.40
CA THR A 91 -1.76 -14.69 -6.80
C THR A 91 -2.65 -13.71 -7.57
N ASN A 92 -3.86 -13.47 -7.07
CA ASN A 92 -4.77 -12.46 -7.61
C ASN A 92 -4.35 -11.03 -7.20
N ASP A 93 -3.57 -10.87 -6.13
CA ASP A 93 -3.04 -9.58 -5.66
C ASP A 93 -1.62 -9.76 -5.11
N ASP A 94 -0.62 -9.66 -5.98
CA ASP A 94 0.79 -9.81 -5.62
C ASP A 94 1.36 -8.62 -4.82
N LEU A 95 0.58 -7.53 -4.67
CA LEU A 95 0.95 -6.37 -3.86
C LEU A 95 0.48 -6.51 -2.40
N SER A 96 -0.35 -7.50 -2.10
CA SER A 96 -0.85 -7.71 -0.75
C SER A 96 0.26 -8.09 0.22
N SER A 97 0.29 -7.46 1.39
CA SER A 97 1.14 -7.85 2.54
C SER A 97 0.40 -8.73 3.54
N ALA A 98 -0.88 -9.04 3.29
CA ALA A 98 -1.69 -9.86 4.17
C ALA A 98 -1.19 -11.32 4.19
N LEU A 99 -1.36 -11.99 5.33
CA LEU A 99 -1.08 -13.42 5.47
C LEU A 99 -2.06 -14.31 4.69
N THR A 100 -3.10 -13.74 4.10
CA THR A 100 -4.04 -14.47 3.23
C THR A 100 -4.10 -13.82 1.86
N ASN A 101 -4.13 -14.65 0.82
CA ASN A 101 -4.30 -14.20 -0.56
C ASN A 101 -5.18 -15.19 -1.33
N THR A 102 -5.60 -14.86 -2.54
CA THR A 102 -6.44 -15.73 -3.37
C THR A 102 -5.82 -16.03 -4.72
N VAL A 103 -6.18 -17.18 -5.29
CA VAL A 103 -5.77 -17.59 -6.64
C VAL A 103 -7.01 -18.06 -7.39
N THR A 104 -7.28 -17.45 -8.54
CA THR A 104 -8.32 -17.94 -9.46
C THR A 104 -7.75 -19.01 -10.39
N MET A 105 -8.36 -20.19 -10.40
CA MET A 105 -7.86 -21.38 -11.11
C MET A 105 -8.35 -21.47 -12.55
N TYR A 106 -7.87 -20.61 -13.45
CA TYR A 106 -8.24 -20.65 -14.88
C TYR A 106 -7.30 -21.51 -15.75
N SER A 107 -6.16 -21.92 -15.19
CA SER A 107 -5.16 -22.84 -15.73
C SER A 107 -4.42 -23.49 -14.56
N ASP A 108 -3.45 -24.37 -14.83
CA ASP A 108 -2.47 -24.73 -13.80
C ASP A 108 -1.80 -23.45 -13.29
N ARG A 109 -1.60 -23.38 -11.96
CA ARG A 109 -1.09 -22.22 -11.24
C ARG A 109 0.13 -22.62 -10.43
N ILE A 110 1.14 -21.75 -10.45
CA ILE A 110 2.27 -21.81 -9.53
C ILE A 110 2.28 -20.49 -8.78
N VAL A 111 2.23 -20.57 -7.45
CA VAL A 111 2.40 -19.43 -6.56
C VAL A 111 3.76 -19.58 -5.88
N THR A 112 4.50 -18.48 -5.79
CA THR A 112 5.68 -18.41 -4.94
C THR A 112 5.39 -17.48 -3.77
N VAL A 113 5.62 -17.96 -2.56
CA VAL A 113 5.47 -17.19 -1.33
C VAL A 113 6.84 -17.04 -0.70
N ILE A 114 7.26 -15.80 -0.52
CA ILE A 114 8.57 -15.48 0.03
C ILE A 114 8.34 -15.03 1.46
N ILE A 115 8.89 -15.77 2.42
CA ILE A 115 8.83 -15.48 3.85
C ILE A 115 10.18 -14.92 4.26
N GLU A 116 10.20 -13.63 4.58
CA GLU A 116 11.42 -12.87 4.83
C GLU A 116 11.26 -11.94 6.04
N GLN A 117 12.38 -11.55 6.64
CA GLN A 117 12.38 -10.47 7.62
C GLN A 117 12.31 -9.12 6.89
N PRO A 118 11.64 -8.11 7.46
CA PRO A 118 11.77 -6.74 6.98
C PRO A 118 13.22 -6.24 7.05
N ASN A 119 13.58 -5.39 6.11
CA ASN A 119 14.93 -4.84 6.04
C ASN A 119 15.11 -3.70 7.03
N THR A 120 16.32 -3.60 7.57
CA THR A 120 16.80 -2.38 8.24
C THR A 120 17.70 -1.62 7.27
N ILE A 121 17.28 -0.43 6.86
CA ILE A 121 17.93 0.40 5.85
C ILE A 121 18.58 1.61 6.54
N LYS A 122 19.88 1.83 6.35
CA LYS A 122 20.62 2.92 7.00
C LYS A 122 20.83 4.12 6.08
N VAL A 123 20.65 5.32 6.64
CA VAL A 123 20.82 6.59 5.93
C VAL A 123 21.67 7.59 6.74
N PRO A 124 22.85 8.03 6.26
CA PRO A 124 23.57 7.43 5.15
C PRO A 124 24.06 6.02 5.48
N GLY A 125 24.31 5.24 4.44
CA GLY A 125 24.78 3.86 4.54
C GLY A 125 24.37 3.09 3.29
N ASP A 126 23.25 2.37 3.38
CA ASP A 126 22.66 1.64 2.27
C ASP A 126 22.13 2.61 1.19
N TYR A 127 21.60 3.75 1.62
CA TYR A 127 21.22 4.87 0.76
C TYR A 127 21.87 6.16 1.23
N LEU A 128 22.16 7.05 0.28
CA LEU A 128 22.72 8.36 0.59
C LEU A 128 21.65 9.36 1.07
N SER A 129 20.40 9.18 0.64
CA SER A 129 19.29 10.09 0.95
C SER A 129 18.12 9.35 1.61
N ILE A 130 17.35 10.07 2.43
CA ILE A 130 16.18 9.53 3.10
C ILE A 130 15.10 9.17 2.06
N GLN A 131 14.86 10.02 1.05
CA GLN A 131 13.91 9.70 -0.01
C GLN A 131 14.30 8.45 -0.80
N GLY A 132 15.59 8.25 -1.11
CA GLY A 132 16.04 7.05 -1.80
C GLY A 132 15.78 5.77 -0.99
N ALA A 133 15.92 5.85 0.34
CA ALA A 133 15.55 4.75 1.23
C ALA A 133 14.03 4.52 1.26
N ILE A 134 13.22 5.59 1.29
CA ILE A 134 11.74 5.50 1.23
C ILE A 134 11.29 4.84 -0.07
N ASP A 135 11.89 5.22 -1.20
CA ASP A 135 11.56 4.69 -2.53
C ASP A 135 11.85 3.18 -2.62
N ALA A 136 12.94 2.73 -1.98
CA ALA A 136 13.36 1.34 -1.98
C ALA A 136 12.68 0.45 -0.93
N ALA A 137 12.17 1.04 0.15
CA ALA A 137 11.58 0.32 1.26
C ALA A 137 10.25 -0.36 0.87
N ASN A 138 10.02 -1.55 1.43
CA ASN A 138 8.76 -2.28 1.37
C ASN A 138 8.07 -2.25 2.74
N ASP A 139 6.78 -2.56 2.77
CA ASP A 139 5.97 -2.59 4.00
C ASP A 139 6.61 -3.43 5.10
N GLY A 140 6.81 -2.83 6.27
CA GLY A 140 7.48 -3.38 7.44
C GLY A 140 8.96 -2.99 7.56
N ASP A 141 9.59 -2.45 6.49
CA ASP A 141 11.00 -2.04 6.55
C ASP A 141 11.20 -0.86 7.53
N VAL A 142 12.39 -0.82 8.13
CA VAL A 142 12.80 0.21 9.07
C VAL A 142 13.96 1.01 8.47
N ILE A 143 13.74 2.30 8.26
CA ILE A 143 14.74 3.26 7.81
C ILE A 143 15.35 3.94 9.04
N ILE A 144 16.60 3.61 9.35
CA ILE A 144 17.39 4.24 10.40
C ILE A 144 18.16 5.43 9.81
N VAL A 145 17.76 6.62 10.22
CA VAL A 145 18.42 7.88 9.90
C VAL A 145 19.49 8.16 10.96
N ASN A 146 20.75 8.06 10.56
CA ASN A 146 21.88 8.38 11.43
C ASN A 146 21.88 9.87 11.78
N LYS A 147 22.70 10.24 12.76
CA LYS A 147 22.89 11.64 13.15
C LYS A 147 23.44 12.44 11.96
N GLY A 148 22.88 13.62 11.72
CA GLY A 148 23.25 14.44 10.58
C GLY A 148 22.19 15.49 10.26
N ARG A 149 22.55 16.39 9.34
CA ARG A 149 21.66 17.40 8.77
C ARG A 149 21.38 17.06 7.32
N TYR A 150 20.13 16.79 7.00
CA TYR A 150 19.68 16.30 5.70
C TYR A 150 18.89 17.39 4.97
N ARG A 151 19.38 17.78 3.80
CA ARG A 151 18.72 18.70 2.85
C ARG A 151 18.37 17.97 1.55
N GLY A 152 17.39 18.47 0.81
CA GLY A 152 16.86 17.82 -0.39
C GLY A 152 15.61 18.51 -0.95
N ALA A 153 14.69 17.75 -1.52
CA ALA A 153 13.47 18.25 -2.17
C ALA A 153 12.18 17.98 -1.37
N GLY A 154 12.30 17.59 -0.09
CA GLY A 154 11.20 17.06 0.71
C GLY A 154 11.15 15.53 0.73
N LEU A 155 10.44 14.99 1.72
CA LEU A 155 10.17 13.56 1.86
C LEU A 155 8.71 13.31 1.47
N ASN A 156 8.50 12.41 0.53
CA ASN A 156 7.19 12.01 0.04
C ASN A 156 6.99 10.52 0.34
N ILE A 157 6.05 10.23 1.24
CA ILE A 157 5.76 8.89 1.75
C ILE A 157 4.40 8.49 1.20
N GLN A 158 4.36 7.44 0.38
CA GLN A 158 3.18 7.02 -0.36
C GLN A 158 2.86 5.55 -0.14
N GLY A 159 1.67 5.27 0.42
CA GLY A 159 1.10 3.93 0.51
C GLY A 159 2.01 2.85 1.10
N LYS A 160 2.93 3.21 2.01
CA LYS A 160 3.94 2.29 2.59
C LYS A 160 3.84 2.22 4.10
N ALA A 161 3.72 1.02 4.65
CA ALA A 161 3.76 0.76 6.09
C ALA A 161 5.20 0.64 6.59
N ILE A 162 5.97 1.74 6.55
CA ILE A 162 7.40 1.77 6.91
C ILE A 162 7.64 2.59 8.18
N THR A 163 8.71 2.26 8.91
CA THR A 163 9.18 3.10 10.03
C THR A 163 10.40 3.92 9.61
N ILE A 164 10.34 5.23 9.77
CA ILE A 164 11.48 6.14 9.56
C ILE A 164 11.86 6.70 10.93
N THR A 165 13.05 6.33 11.41
CA THR A 165 13.47 6.61 12.79
C THR A 165 14.89 7.14 12.89
N SER A 166 15.20 7.96 13.90
CA SER A 166 16.60 8.11 14.29
C SER A 166 17.13 6.80 14.90
N ALA A 167 18.45 6.71 15.07
CA ALA A 167 19.10 5.54 15.66
C ALA A 167 18.65 5.24 17.11
N ASN A 168 18.33 6.27 17.90
CA ASN A 168 17.84 6.14 19.28
C ASN A 168 16.68 7.13 19.51
N PRO A 169 15.44 6.79 19.09
CA PRO A 169 14.32 7.73 19.11
C PRO A 169 13.87 8.16 20.51
N ASP A 170 14.19 7.39 21.55
CA ASP A 170 13.86 7.72 22.95
C ASP A 170 14.92 8.60 23.63
N ASP A 171 16.06 8.85 22.98
CA ASP A 171 17.11 9.76 23.45
C ASP A 171 16.96 11.13 22.78
N PRO A 172 16.54 12.18 23.51
CA PRO A 172 16.36 13.51 22.94
C PRO A 172 17.62 14.08 22.27
N ALA A 173 18.82 13.68 22.70
CA ALA A 173 20.06 14.12 22.05
C ALA A 173 20.21 13.48 20.65
N SER A 174 19.86 12.21 20.51
CA SER A 174 19.81 11.56 19.19
C SER A 174 18.77 12.20 18.28
N VAL A 175 17.57 12.50 18.81
CA VAL A 175 16.51 13.18 18.05
C VAL A 175 16.96 14.56 17.58
N ALA A 176 17.56 15.35 18.46
CA ALA A 176 18.04 16.71 18.15
C ALA A 176 19.18 16.74 17.12
N GLU A 177 19.99 15.67 17.05
CA GLU A 177 21.12 15.55 16.11
C GLU A 177 20.73 14.92 14.77
N THR A 178 19.52 14.38 14.63
CA THR A 178 18.99 13.84 13.36
C THR A 178 18.00 14.82 12.76
N ILE A 179 18.51 15.74 11.94
CA ILE A 179 17.80 16.94 11.47
C ILE A 179 17.44 16.80 9.99
N ILE A 180 16.15 16.83 9.68
CA ILE A 180 15.62 17.14 8.36
C ILE A 180 15.52 18.66 8.26
N ASP A 181 16.41 19.26 7.48
CA ASP A 181 16.55 20.70 7.33
C ASP A 181 15.85 21.16 6.04
N CYS A 182 14.71 21.84 6.23
CA CYS A 182 13.76 22.21 5.19
C CYS A 182 14.02 23.62 4.65
N GLU A 183 15.16 24.23 4.99
CA GLU A 183 15.52 25.57 4.54
C GLU A 183 15.51 25.65 3.00
N GLY A 184 14.75 26.63 2.47
CA GLY A 184 14.63 26.89 1.03
C GLY A 184 13.65 25.99 0.29
N TYR A 185 12.88 25.16 0.99
CA TYR A 185 11.85 24.33 0.36
C TYR A 185 10.66 25.21 -0.03
N VAL A 186 10.02 24.90 -1.17
CA VAL A 186 8.83 25.61 -1.66
C VAL A 186 7.53 24.86 -1.39
N ASN A 187 7.62 23.69 -0.76
CA ASN A 187 6.52 22.79 -0.40
C ASN A 187 6.76 22.20 0.99
N SER A 188 5.84 21.35 1.44
CA SER A 188 5.95 20.54 2.67
C SER A 188 7.25 19.76 2.75
N CYS A 189 7.88 19.76 3.93
CA CYS A 189 9.12 19.03 4.15
C CYS A 189 8.93 17.52 4.26
N VAL A 190 7.85 17.08 4.90
CA VAL A 190 7.41 15.68 4.94
C VAL A 190 5.95 15.63 4.50
N ARG A 191 5.64 14.80 3.49
CA ARG A 191 4.29 14.59 2.99
C ARG A 191 3.89 13.13 3.12
N PHE A 192 2.76 12.90 3.75
CA PHE A 192 2.07 11.61 3.83
C PHE A 192 0.85 11.66 2.90
N SER A 193 0.79 10.81 1.87
CA SER A 193 -0.38 10.77 0.98
C SER A 193 -1.58 10.08 1.61
N SER A 194 -2.75 10.28 1.01
CA SER A 194 -4.06 9.80 1.49
C SER A 194 -4.15 8.29 1.77
N ASP A 195 -3.23 7.49 1.25
CA ASP A 195 -3.12 6.04 1.38
C ASP A 195 -2.15 5.58 2.49
N THR A 196 -1.58 6.51 3.27
CA THR A 196 -0.71 6.17 4.41
C THR A 196 -1.53 5.82 5.64
N GLY A 197 -1.27 4.64 6.21
CA GLY A 197 -1.93 4.13 7.41
C GLY A 197 -1.15 4.39 8.71
N PRO A 198 -1.67 3.94 9.86
CA PRO A 198 -1.02 4.09 11.17
C PRO A 198 0.31 3.33 11.30
N ASP A 199 0.52 2.31 10.47
CA ASP A 199 1.76 1.53 10.41
C ASP A 199 2.88 2.27 9.65
N THR A 200 2.58 3.41 9.03
CA THR A 200 3.61 4.36 8.58
C THR A 200 4.04 5.21 9.79
N VAL A 201 5.26 5.01 10.27
CA VAL A 201 5.74 5.62 11.51
C VAL A 201 6.90 6.59 11.25
N LEU A 202 6.79 7.81 11.75
CA LEU A 202 7.89 8.77 11.84
C LEU A 202 8.29 8.93 13.31
N ASN A 203 9.50 8.51 13.68
CA ASN A 203 9.92 8.40 15.06
C ASN A 203 11.26 9.10 15.36
N GLY A 204 11.28 10.03 16.31
CA GLY A 204 12.55 10.50 16.86
C GLY A 204 13.38 11.33 15.90
N LEU A 205 12.78 12.18 15.06
CA LEU A 205 13.48 13.07 14.12
C LEU A 205 13.22 14.54 14.44
N THR A 206 14.18 15.40 14.12
CA THR A 206 13.99 16.86 14.14
C THR A 206 13.67 17.37 12.74
N ILE A 207 12.56 18.07 12.57
CA ILE A 207 12.17 18.74 11.32
C ILE A 207 12.30 20.25 11.57
N ALA A 208 13.26 20.88 10.90
CA ALA A 208 13.66 22.26 11.15
C ALA A 208 13.55 23.14 9.91
N ASN A 209 13.41 24.45 10.12
CA ASN A 209 13.49 25.48 9.07
C ASN A 209 12.48 25.30 7.93
N ALA A 210 11.32 24.69 8.23
CA ALA A 210 10.25 24.55 7.26
C ALA A 210 9.68 25.93 6.95
N ASN A 211 9.88 26.41 5.72
CA ASN A 211 9.47 27.73 5.32
C ASN A 211 8.59 27.65 4.08
N TRP A 212 7.30 27.98 4.20
CA TRP A 212 6.39 28.04 3.06
C TRP A 212 5.68 29.38 2.99
N PHE A 213 5.92 30.09 1.89
CA PHE A 213 5.21 31.30 1.49
C PHE A 213 4.23 30.96 0.36
N ALA A 214 2.95 31.27 0.55
CA ALA A 214 2.02 31.32 -0.57
C ALA A 214 2.37 32.50 -1.49
N ILE A 215 2.00 32.37 -2.76
CA ILE A 215 2.04 33.49 -3.70
C ILE A 215 0.99 34.52 -3.29
N ASP A 216 1.40 35.78 -3.19
CA ASP A 216 0.47 36.91 -3.13
C ASP A 216 -0.22 37.04 -4.49
N GLN A 217 -1.49 37.45 -4.51
CA GLN A 217 -2.17 37.79 -5.75
C GLN A 217 -1.73 39.19 -6.23
N GLU A 218 -1.64 39.36 -7.54
CA GLU A 218 -1.40 40.68 -8.12
C GLU A 218 -2.61 41.60 -7.85
N PRO A 219 -2.39 42.88 -7.47
CA PRO A 219 -3.47 43.80 -7.20
C PRO A 219 -4.37 43.99 -8.43
N PRO A 220 -5.68 44.22 -8.25
CA PRO A 220 -6.61 44.33 -9.36
C PRO A 220 -6.21 45.48 -10.28
N THR A 221 -6.23 45.22 -11.59
CA THR A 221 -5.82 46.21 -12.61
C THR A 221 -6.85 47.32 -12.83
N ASP A 222 -8.09 47.11 -12.38
CA ASP A 222 -9.21 48.06 -12.51
C ASP A 222 -9.48 48.80 -11.20
N THR A 223 -9.77 50.10 -11.31
CA THR A 223 -10.03 50.96 -10.16
C THR A 223 -11.40 50.64 -9.54
N GLY A 224 -11.38 50.16 -8.28
CA GLY A 224 -12.58 49.84 -7.51
C GLY A 224 -13.02 48.38 -7.57
N ALA A 225 -12.23 47.49 -8.17
CA ALA A 225 -12.40 46.05 -8.02
C ALA A 225 -11.72 45.55 -6.73
N ASP A 226 -12.32 44.55 -6.08
CA ASP A 226 -11.68 43.78 -5.01
C ASP A 226 -10.71 42.75 -5.63
N SER A 227 -9.58 42.49 -4.98
CA SER A 227 -8.67 41.38 -5.34
C SER A 227 -9.29 40.02 -5.04
N ASP A 228 -8.79 38.98 -5.70
CA ASP A 228 -9.06 37.60 -5.31
C ASP A 228 -8.46 37.31 -3.93
N ASP A 229 -9.09 36.41 -3.16
CA ASP A 229 -8.58 35.94 -1.87
C ASP A 229 -7.17 35.33 -2.02
N GLY A 230 -6.28 35.64 -1.07
CA GLY A 230 -4.94 35.05 -1.00
C GLY A 230 -4.95 33.51 -0.89
N SER A 231 -3.88 32.87 -1.38
CA SER A 231 -3.78 31.40 -1.40
C SER A 231 -3.59 30.80 0.00
N ASN A 232 -4.32 29.71 0.28
CA ASN A 232 -4.14 28.91 1.48
C ASN A 232 -2.79 28.16 1.47
N VAL A 233 -2.18 27.98 2.64
CA VAL A 233 -0.97 27.15 2.83
C VAL A 233 -1.26 25.98 3.75
N ARG A 234 -0.80 24.77 3.42
CA ARG A 234 -1.09 23.55 4.19
C ARG A 234 0.16 22.70 4.43
N GLY A 235 0.63 22.62 5.67
CA GLY A 235 1.68 21.68 6.06
C GLY A 235 3.08 22.11 5.64
N GLY A 236 3.60 23.19 6.23
CA GLY A 236 4.98 23.64 6.01
C GLY A 236 6.01 22.59 6.41
N ALA A 237 5.97 22.13 7.66
CA ALA A 237 6.85 21.06 8.12
C ALA A 237 6.34 19.67 7.70
N ILE A 238 5.09 19.36 8.05
CA ILE A 238 4.46 18.08 7.75
C ILE A 238 3.10 18.34 7.10
N LEU A 239 2.85 17.70 5.97
CA LEU A 239 1.54 17.61 5.33
C LEU A 239 1.02 16.17 5.46
N ILE A 240 -0.16 16.05 6.07
CA ILE A 240 -0.93 14.81 6.15
C ILE A 240 -2.16 15.02 5.27
N GLU A 241 -2.27 14.25 4.20
CA GLU A 241 -3.40 14.37 3.28
C GLU A 241 -4.69 13.80 3.85
N SER A 242 -5.83 14.21 3.29
CA SER A 242 -7.13 13.68 3.71
C SER A 242 -7.16 12.16 3.52
N GLY A 243 -7.49 11.42 4.58
CA GLY A 243 -7.51 9.96 4.59
C GLY A 243 -6.22 9.32 5.15
N ALA A 244 -5.12 10.07 5.19
CA ALA A 244 -3.88 9.62 5.80
C ALA A 244 -4.01 9.55 7.33
N SER A 245 -3.35 8.57 7.93
CA SER A 245 -3.38 8.34 9.39
C SER A 245 -2.02 7.88 9.95
N PRO A 246 -0.89 8.50 9.59
CA PRO A 246 0.44 8.08 10.04
C PRO A 246 0.63 8.25 11.55
N THR A 247 1.55 7.47 12.13
CA THR A 247 2.00 7.65 13.52
C THR A 247 3.22 8.55 13.55
N ILE A 248 3.14 9.69 14.24
CA ILE A 248 4.27 10.61 14.44
C ILE A 248 4.56 10.68 15.94
N ILE A 249 5.75 10.26 16.34
CA ILE A 249 6.14 10.12 17.75
C ILE A 249 7.58 10.54 17.98
N ASN A 250 7.89 11.06 19.18
CA ASN A 250 9.22 11.53 19.58
C ASN A 250 9.87 12.55 18.62
N CYS A 251 9.11 13.20 17.74
CA CYS A 251 9.64 14.17 16.79
C CYS A 251 9.68 15.58 17.38
N ILE A 252 10.66 16.37 16.94
CA ILE A 252 10.77 17.80 17.24
C ILE A 252 10.46 18.57 15.95
N ILE A 253 9.49 19.49 15.99
CA ILE A 253 9.21 20.40 14.88
C ILE A 253 9.58 21.80 15.36
N ILE A 254 10.56 22.43 14.74
CA ILE A 254 11.14 23.69 15.22
C ILE A 254 11.45 24.66 14.07
N ASP A 255 11.46 25.96 14.38
CA ASP A 255 11.84 27.04 13.45
C ASP A 255 11.04 27.01 12.13
N GLY A 256 9.80 26.56 12.18
CA GLY A 256 8.87 26.56 11.05
C GLY A 256 8.17 27.91 10.90
N ILE A 257 8.18 28.47 9.69
CA ILE A 257 7.48 29.71 9.32
C ILE A 257 6.51 29.38 8.18
N ILE A 258 5.24 29.70 8.38
CA ILE A 258 4.21 29.53 7.35
C ILE A 258 3.54 30.88 7.16
N THR A 259 3.55 31.39 5.92
CA THR A 259 2.94 32.67 5.56
C THR A 259 1.90 32.44 4.48
N ALA A 260 0.63 32.66 4.81
CA ALA A 260 -0.46 32.62 3.85
C ALA A 260 -0.40 33.82 2.89
N GLY A 261 -0.99 33.66 1.70
CA GLY A 261 -1.06 34.75 0.73
C GLY A 261 -1.96 35.86 1.26
N ASN A 262 -1.60 37.11 0.98
CA ASN A 262 -2.46 38.23 1.29
C ASN A 262 -3.56 38.36 0.23
N ALA A 263 -4.73 38.86 0.65
CA ALA A 263 -5.76 39.36 -0.25
C ALA A 263 -5.40 40.77 -0.72
#